data_AF-A0A6S5RSF8-F1
#
_entry.id   AF-A0A6S5RSF8-F1
#
_cell.length_a   1.000
_cell.length_b   1.000
_cell.length_c   1.000
_cell.angle_alpha   90.00
_cell.angle_beta   90.00
_cell.angle_gamma   90.00
#
_symmetry.space_group_name_H-M   'P 1'
#
loop_
_entity.id
_entity.type
_entity.pdbx_description
1 polymer ?
#
loop_
_entity_poly.entity_id
_entity_poly.type
_entity_poly.pdbx_seq_one_letter_code
_entity_poly.pdbx_strand_id
1 'polypeptide(L)'
;MTLVEKAFSEFDRGQRWQDPQYQTETVNQSYCAAVRVVSGECVSWGNNAYDVTRQTSAGGWVADIKERKVASIEAYSDLKKPFATFEVAPGEAVLVDGFYPEAPNVGFEQSDCRRVANDKLDCQLSALYMVRIPTGLQEFRSASDPSKYGYMKMSKALANLQYRPVKLNAKPVEDDSIWGETYVLER
;
A
#
# COMPACT_ATOMS: atom_id res chain seq x y z
N MET A 1 -14.14 20.29 -6.07
CA MET A 1 -13.30 19.19 -5.55
C MET A 1 -12.53 19.74 -4.37
N THR A 2 -12.59 19.05 -3.24
CA THR A 2 -11.81 19.38 -2.06
C THR A 2 -10.54 18.53 -2.02
N LEU A 3 -9.39 19.18 -1.86
CA LEU A 3 -8.09 18.56 -1.64
C LEU A 3 -7.67 18.84 -0.19
N VAL A 4 -7.37 17.79 0.56
CA VAL A 4 -6.82 17.89 1.92
C VAL A 4 -5.40 17.36 1.90
N GLU A 5 -4.45 18.22 2.21
CA GLU A 5 -3.06 17.86 2.37
C GLU A 5 -2.91 16.94 3.58
N LYS A 6 -2.33 15.77 3.37
CA LYS A 6 -2.09 14.77 4.41
C LYS A 6 -0.64 14.31 4.34
N ALA A 7 -0.22 13.64 5.41
CA ALA A 7 1.00 12.86 5.42
C ALA A 7 0.65 11.46 5.90
N PHE A 8 1.11 10.44 5.18
CA PHE A 8 1.07 9.08 5.67
C PHE A 8 2.49 8.55 5.86
N SER A 9 2.63 7.61 6.78
CA SER A 9 3.89 6.94 7.06
C SER A 9 4.00 5.73 6.14
N GLU A 10 5.01 5.74 5.28
CA GLU A 10 5.47 4.57 4.54
C GLU A 10 6.57 3.88 5.35
N PHE A 11 6.56 2.55 5.38
CA PHE A 11 7.50 1.75 6.14
C PHE A 11 8.34 0.91 5.19
N ASP A 12 9.57 1.36 4.96
CA ASP A 12 10.52 0.68 4.09
C ASP A 12 11.25 -0.41 4.88
N ARG A 13 11.16 -1.66 4.40
CA ARG A 13 11.95 -2.76 4.94
C ARG A 13 13.32 -2.73 4.32
N GLY A 14 14.34 -2.59 5.15
CA GLY A 14 15.73 -2.57 4.71
C GLY A 14 16.61 -3.38 5.64
N GLN A 15 17.91 -3.20 5.44
CA GLN A 15 18.92 -3.65 6.38
C GLN A 15 19.70 -2.44 6.87
N ARG A 16 20.00 -2.40 8.17
CA ARG A 16 20.96 -1.45 8.72
C ARG A 16 22.16 -2.21 9.27
N TRP A 17 23.33 -1.60 9.14
CA TRP A 17 24.51 -2.11 9.81
C TRP A 17 24.35 -1.85 11.32
N GLN A 18 24.57 -2.88 12.13
CA GLN A 18 24.65 -2.78 13.57
C GLN A 18 26.08 -3.11 13.99
N ASP A 19 26.71 -2.19 14.72
CA ASP A 19 28.06 -2.38 15.23
C ASP A 19 28.11 -3.49 16.29
N PRO A 20 29.26 -4.18 16.43
CA PRO A 20 29.44 -5.20 17.46
C PRO A 20 29.26 -4.61 18.86
N GLN A 21 28.52 -5.30 19.72
CA GLN A 21 28.38 -4.89 21.12
C GLN A 21 29.32 -5.68 22.01
N TYR A 22 29.84 -5.00 23.03
CA TYR A 22 30.74 -5.56 24.01
C TYR A 22 30.19 -5.32 25.41
N GLN A 23 30.36 -6.30 26.28
CA GLN A 23 30.06 -6.21 27.69
C GLN A 23 31.32 -6.55 28.49
N THR A 24 31.59 -5.75 29.51
CA THR A 24 32.70 -6.03 30.43
C THR A 24 32.16 -6.77 31.64
N GLU A 25 32.76 -7.92 31.93
CA GLU A 25 32.41 -8.78 33.07
C GLU A 25 33.65 -8.99 33.93
N THR A 26 33.50 -8.82 35.24
CA THR A 26 34.56 -9.13 36.21
C THR A 26 34.58 -10.63 36.47
N VAL A 27 35.68 -11.30 36.11
CA VAL A 27 35.88 -12.73 36.33
C VAL A 27 36.74 -12.93 37.57
N ASN A 28 36.29 -13.80 38.46
CA ASN A 28 37.06 -14.25 39.61
C ASN A 28 37.79 -15.55 39.26
N GLN A 29 39.11 -15.57 39.43
CA GLN A 29 39.93 -16.77 39.27
C GLN A 29 40.68 -17.07 40.56
N SER A 30 40.49 -18.28 41.07
CA SER A 30 41.28 -18.82 42.18
C SER A 30 42.56 -19.46 41.63
N TYR A 31 43.70 -19.07 42.17
CA TYR A 31 45.00 -19.65 41.82
C TYR A 31 45.70 -20.19 43.06
N CYS A 32 46.56 -21.18 42.87
CA CYS A 32 47.35 -21.71 43.97
C CYS A 32 48.49 -20.75 44.31
N ALA A 33 48.46 -20.15 45.49
CA ALA A 33 49.49 -19.22 45.95
C ALA A 33 50.68 -19.96 46.58
N ALA A 34 50.47 -21.16 47.12
CA ALA A 34 51.53 -22.00 47.68
C ALA A 34 51.26 -23.49 47.47
N VAL A 35 52.29 -24.22 47.03
CA VAL A 35 52.26 -25.68 46.80
C VAL A 35 53.18 -26.41 47.77
N ARG A 36 52.79 -27.62 48.18
CA ARG A 36 53.60 -28.48 49.03
C ARG A 36 54.66 -29.19 48.19
N VAL A 37 55.94 -28.95 48.45
CA VAL A 37 57.07 -29.42 47.62
C VAL A 37 57.10 -30.95 47.41
N VAL A 38 56.63 -31.73 48.39
CA VAL A 38 56.71 -33.20 48.35
C VAL A 38 55.58 -33.85 47.54
N SER A 39 54.36 -33.30 47.60
CA SER A 39 53.17 -33.89 46.95
C SER A 39 52.66 -33.08 45.76
N GLY A 40 53.16 -31.85 45.56
CA GLY A 40 52.64 -30.91 44.56
C GLY A 40 51.26 -30.34 44.90
N GLU A 41 50.68 -30.69 46.05
CA GLU A 41 49.33 -30.27 46.44
C GLU A 41 49.27 -28.78 46.77
N CYS A 42 48.18 -28.13 46.38
CA CYS A 42 47.95 -26.73 46.73
C CYS A 42 47.53 -26.59 48.19
N VAL A 43 48.27 -25.80 48.97
CA VAL A 43 48.03 -25.59 50.41
C VAL A 43 47.48 -24.19 50.72
N SER A 44 47.55 -23.26 49.78
CA SER A 44 46.97 -21.92 49.92
C SER A 44 46.43 -21.41 48.60
N TRP A 45 45.22 -20.86 48.62
CA TRP A 45 44.53 -20.31 47.46
C TRP A 45 44.45 -18.79 47.56
N GLY A 46 44.81 -18.11 46.48
CA GLY A 46 44.55 -16.69 46.29
C GLY A 46 43.40 -16.49 45.30
N ASN A 47 42.63 -15.42 45.47
CA ASN A 47 41.62 -15.01 44.49
C ASN A 47 42.09 -13.74 43.78
N ASN A 48 41.96 -13.72 42.46
CA ASN A 48 42.15 -12.53 41.66
C ASN A 48 40.86 -12.21 40.90
N ALA A 49 40.51 -10.94 40.81
CA ALA A 49 39.38 -10.45 40.04
C ALA A 49 39.94 -9.56 38.92
N TYR A 50 39.57 -9.85 37.67
CA TYR A 50 39.94 -9.00 36.55
C TYR A 50 38.78 -8.83 35.58
N ASP A 51 38.71 -7.65 35.00
CA ASP A 51 37.68 -7.30 34.03
C ASP A 51 38.04 -7.87 32.66
N VAL A 52 37.10 -8.59 32.06
CA VAL A 52 37.20 -9.11 30.70
C VAL A 52 36.11 -8.48 29.86
N THR A 53 36.50 -7.73 28.84
CA THR A 53 35.57 -7.26 27.82
C THR A 53 35.30 -8.39 26.83
N ARG A 54 34.06 -8.88 26.80
CA ARG A 54 33.60 -9.92 25.86
C ARG A 54 32.63 -9.32 24.87
N GLN A 55 32.76 -9.75 23.61
CA GLN A 55 31.80 -9.39 22.58
C GLN A 55 30.49 -10.17 22.82
N THR A 56 29.38 -9.46 22.98
CA THR A 56 28.06 -10.06 23.21
C THR A 56 27.25 -10.19 21.94
N SER A 57 27.53 -9.38 20.92
CA SER A 57 26.95 -9.52 19.59
C SER A 57 27.95 -9.21 18.48
N ALA A 58 27.91 -10.01 17.41
CA ALA A 58 28.65 -9.75 16.19
C ALA A 58 28.07 -8.55 15.45
N GLY A 59 28.93 -7.71 14.88
CA GLY A 59 28.49 -6.67 13.97
C GLY A 59 27.95 -7.29 12.69
N GLY A 60 26.88 -6.72 12.13
CA GLY A 60 26.25 -7.29 10.96
C GLY A 60 25.05 -6.50 10.45
N TRP A 61 24.58 -6.88 9.27
CA TRP A 61 23.35 -6.37 8.68
C TRP A 61 22.15 -7.00 9.38
N VAL A 62 21.36 -6.17 10.06
CA VAL A 62 20.12 -6.59 10.71
C VAL A 62 18.92 -6.02 9.96
N ALA A 63 17.82 -6.76 9.94
CA ALA A 63 16.57 -6.27 9.39
C ALA A 63 16.13 -5.00 10.14
N ASP A 64 15.75 -3.98 9.39
CA ASP A 64 15.32 -2.69 9.92
C ASP A 64 14.07 -2.21 9.19
N ILE A 65 13.25 -1.43 9.88
CA ILE A 65 12.07 -0.79 9.30
C ILE A 65 12.28 0.71 9.46
N LYS A 66 12.42 1.40 8.33
CA LYS A 66 12.53 2.85 8.32
C LYS A 66 11.18 3.47 8.00
N GLU A 67 10.69 4.29 8.91
CA GLU A 67 9.51 5.12 8.68
C GLU A 67 9.90 6.35 7.85
N ARG A 68 9.14 6.62 6.79
CA ARG A 68 9.24 7.81 5.95
C ARG A 68 7.87 8.48 5.85
N LYS A 69 7.79 9.76 6.18
CA LYS A 69 6.57 10.55 5.93
C LYS A 69 6.51 10.94 4.47
N VAL A 70 5.43 10.56 3.80
CA VAL A 70 5.15 10.88 2.40
C VAL A 70 4.01 11.89 2.35
N ALA A 71 4.24 13.00 1.66
CA ALA A 71 3.20 13.99 1.42
C ALA A 71 2.13 13.37 0.50
N SER A 72 0.87 13.54 0.87
CA SER A 72 -0.26 13.01 0.14
C SER A 72 -1.39 14.01 0.09
N ILE A 73 -2.34 13.76 -0.82
CA ILE A 73 -3.54 14.57 -0.95
C ILE A 73 -4.72 13.62 -0.94
N GLU A 74 -5.66 13.86 -0.03
CA GLU A 74 -6.96 13.24 -0.06
C GLU A 74 -7.90 14.11 -0.90
N ALA A 75 -8.48 13.54 -1.96
CA ALA A 75 -9.30 14.27 -2.91
C ALA A 75 -10.75 13.77 -2.85
N TYR A 76 -11.69 14.71 -2.72
CA TYR A 76 -13.12 14.45 -2.81
C TYR A 76 -13.74 15.33 -3.90
N SER A 77 -14.46 14.72 -4.84
CA SER A 77 -15.14 15.45 -5.91
C SER A 77 -16.53 14.90 -6.15
N ASP A 78 -17.49 15.81 -6.29
CA ASP A 78 -18.81 15.52 -6.83
C ASP A 78 -18.86 15.98 -8.28
N LEU A 79 -19.31 15.08 -9.16
CA LEU A 79 -19.56 15.44 -10.56
C LEU A 79 -20.93 16.11 -10.68
N LYS A 80 -20.98 17.27 -11.34
CA LYS A 80 -22.24 17.99 -11.59
C LYS A 80 -23.16 17.23 -12.55
N LYS A 81 -22.60 16.37 -13.40
CA LYS A 81 -23.30 15.50 -14.33
C LYS A 81 -22.68 14.11 -14.25
N PRO A 82 -23.46 13.03 -14.36
CA PRO A 82 -22.90 11.68 -14.38
C PRO A 82 -22.01 11.49 -15.61
N PHE A 83 -20.90 10.77 -15.46
CA PHE A 83 -20.02 10.44 -16.60
C PHE A 83 -20.71 9.52 -17.61
N ALA A 84 -21.35 8.48 -17.08
CA ALA A 84 -22.13 7.51 -17.82
C ALA A 84 -23.42 7.19 -17.05
N THR A 85 -24.49 6.87 -17.76
CA THR A 85 -25.78 6.47 -17.18
C THR A 85 -26.30 5.21 -17.84
N PHE A 86 -26.98 4.36 -17.08
CA PHE A 86 -27.70 3.20 -17.57
C PHE A 86 -28.93 2.99 -16.69
N GLU A 87 -29.91 2.26 -17.22
CA GLU A 87 -31.15 1.94 -16.52
C GLU A 87 -31.19 0.46 -16.18
N VAL A 88 -31.75 0.14 -15.01
CA VAL A 88 -31.91 -1.23 -14.50
C VAL A 88 -33.31 -1.37 -13.92
N ALA A 89 -34.05 -2.38 -14.37
CA ALA A 89 -35.35 -2.69 -13.81
C ALA A 89 -35.22 -3.46 -12.48
N PRO A 90 -36.23 -3.42 -11.59
CA PRO A 90 -36.21 -4.22 -10.36
C PRO A 90 -35.99 -5.71 -10.64
N GLY A 91 -34.97 -6.29 -10.00
CA GLY A 91 -34.62 -7.70 -10.16
C GLY A 91 -33.81 -8.03 -11.42
N GLU A 92 -33.49 -7.04 -12.25
CA GLU A 92 -32.63 -7.21 -13.42
C GLU A 92 -31.15 -7.27 -13.01
N ALA A 93 -30.40 -8.21 -13.57
CA ALA A 93 -28.95 -8.23 -13.53
C ALA A 93 -28.41 -7.77 -14.89
N VAL A 94 -27.64 -6.69 -14.90
CA VAL A 94 -27.04 -6.13 -16.12
C VAL A 94 -25.52 -6.17 -16.07
N LEU A 95 -24.93 -6.32 -17.24
CA LEU A 95 -23.51 -6.14 -17.50
C LEU A 95 -23.35 -4.82 -18.26
N VAL A 96 -22.51 -3.93 -17.75
CA VAL A 96 -22.20 -2.63 -18.36
C VAL A 96 -20.70 -2.49 -18.54
N ASP A 97 -20.27 -1.64 -19.47
CA ASP A 97 -18.86 -1.34 -19.66
C ASP A 97 -18.24 -0.75 -18.39
N GLY A 98 -16.95 -1.07 -18.20
CA GLY A 98 -16.14 -0.51 -17.11
C GLY A 98 -15.53 0.83 -17.49
N PHE A 99 -15.21 1.63 -16.49
CA PHE A 99 -14.46 2.86 -16.65
C PHE A 99 -13.32 2.89 -15.65
N TYR A 100 -12.11 3.16 -16.15
CA TYR A 100 -10.90 3.16 -15.35
C TYR A 100 -10.20 4.52 -15.39
N PRO A 101 -9.86 5.11 -14.23
CA PRO A 101 -9.13 6.37 -14.16
C PRO A 101 -7.63 6.13 -14.35
N GLU A 102 -7.13 6.19 -15.59
CA GLU A 102 -5.70 6.15 -15.88
C GLU A 102 -5.06 7.52 -15.65
N ALA A 103 -4.03 7.58 -14.80
CA ALA A 103 -3.37 8.85 -14.46
C ALA A 103 -2.52 9.37 -15.63
N PRO A 104 -2.60 10.66 -15.98
CA PRO A 104 -3.40 11.71 -15.34
C PRO A 104 -4.88 11.68 -15.76
N ASN A 105 -5.80 11.52 -14.80
CA ASN A 105 -7.22 11.31 -15.05
C ASN A 105 -8.12 12.52 -14.73
N VAL A 106 -7.54 13.63 -14.26
CA VAL A 106 -8.29 14.81 -13.82
C VAL A 106 -7.60 16.09 -14.30
N GLY A 107 -8.39 17.03 -14.81
CA GLY A 107 -7.95 18.36 -15.22
C GLY A 107 -8.30 19.42 -14.17
N PHE A 108 -7.35 20.32 -13.91
CA PHE A 108 -7.56 21.52 -13.09
C PHE A 108 -6.88 22.72 -13.73
N GLU A 109 -7.49 23.88 -13.55
CA GLU A 109 -6.83 25.16 -13.79
C GLU A 109 -6.39 25.74 -12.44
N GLN A 110 -5.18 26.28 -12.36
CA GLN A 110 -4.68 26.87 -11.11
C GLN A 110 -5.54 28.06 -10.64
N SER A 111 -6.12 28.80 -11.58
CA SER A 111 -7.08 29.89 -11.33
C SER A 111 -8.37 29.44 -10.65
N ASP A 112 -8.74 28.17 -10.83
CA ASP A 112 -9.97 27.57 -10.27
C ASP A 112 -9.76 26.98 -8.87
N CYS A 113 -8.54 27.10 -8.32
CA CYS A 113 -8.18 26.64 -6.99
C CYS A 113 -8.10 27.78 -5.98
N ARG A 114 -8.78 27.63 -4.85
CA ARG A 114 -8.69 28.54 -3.70
C ARG A 114 -8.29 27.77 -2.44
N ARG A 115 -7.38 28.34 -1.66
CA ARG A 115 -7.06 27.82 -0.33
C ARG A 115 -8.15 28.22 0.65
N VAL A 116 -8.81 27.23 1.25
CA VAL A 116 -9.93 27.44 2.17
C VAL A 116 -9.56 27.15 3.63
N ALA A 117 -8.44 26.46 3.86
CA ALA A 117 -7.77 26.34 5.16
C ALA A 117 -6.26 26.11 4.93
N ASN A 118 -5.46 26.08 6.01
CA ASN A 118 -4.00 25.91 5.93
C ASN A 118 -3.59 24.65 5.15
N ASP A 119 -4.34 23.57 5.29
CA ASP A 119 -4.13 22.24 4.72
C ASP A 119 -5.20 21.86 3.69
N LYS A 120 -6.05 22.81 3.25
CA LYS A 120 -7.23 22.51 2.44
C LYS A 120 -7.36 23.45 1.24
N LEU A 121 -7.42 22.87 0.06
CA LEU A 121 -7.77 23.57 -1.18
C LEU A 121 -9.15 23.13 -1.69
N ASP A 122 -9.88 24.08 -2.23
CA ASP A 122 -11.10 23.85 -3.00
C ASP A 122 -10.81 24.24 -4.45
N CYS A 123 -10.79 23.25 -5.33
CA CYS A 123 -10.51 23.41 -6.75
C CYS A 123 -11.74 22.99 -7.55
N GLN A 124 -12.07 23.77 -8.58
CA GLN A 124 -13.06 23.30 -9.55
C GLN A 124 -12.41 22.33 -10.55
N LEU A 125 -13.02 21.15 -10.70
CA LEU A 125 -12.61 20.18 -11.71
C LEU A 125 -12.98 20.72 -13.09
N SER A 126 -12.00 20.82 -14.00
CA SER A 126 -12.25 21.25 -15.39
C SER A 126 -12.60 20.06 -16.28
N ALA A 127 -11.98 18.91 -16.04
CA ALA A 127 -12.21 17.69 -16.81
C ALA A 127 -11.99 16.41 -15.96
N LEU A 128 -12.74 15.35 -16.27
CA LEU A 128 -12.50 13.98 -15.80
C LEU A 128 -12.26 13.08 -17.01
N TYR A 129 -11.12 12.40 -17.03
CA TYR A 129 -10.74 11.43 -18.06
C TYR A 129 -10.91 10.03 -17.51
N MET A 130 -11.60 9.16 -18.25
CA MET A 130 -11.65 7.74 -17.94
C MET A 130 -11.51 6.91 -19.21
N VAL A 131 -10.75 5.84 -19.10
CA VAL A 131 -10.61 4.84 -20.16
C VAL A 131 -11.83 3.92 -20.10
N ARG A 132 -12.51 3.75 -21.24
CA ARG A 132 -13.61 2.79 -21.35
C ARG A 132 -13.04 1.39 -21.56
N ILE A 133 -13.41 0.47 -20.67
CA ILE A 133 -13.09 -0.94 -20.78
C ILE A 133 -14.36 -1.64 -21.31
N PRO A 134 -14.42 -1.94 -22.62
CA PRO A 134 -15.58 -2.62 -23.17
C PRO A 134 -15.70 -4.01 -22.56
N THR A 135 -16.93 -4.42 -22.27
CA THR A 135 -17.21 -5.76 -21.76
C THR A 135 -18.13 -6.51 -22.70
N GLY A 136 -18.07 -7.84 -22.64
CA GLY A 136 -18.94 -8.71 -23.41
C GLY A 136 -19.57 -9.79 -22.53
N LEU A 137 -20.79 -10.18 -22.91
CA LEU A 137 -21.51 -11.23 -22.22
C LEU A 137 -20.81 -12.58 -22.32
N GLN A 138 -20.06 -12.81 -23.40
CA GLN A 138 -19.41 -14.09 -23.64
C GLN A 138 -18.27 -14.33 -22.66
N GLU A 139 -17.47 -13.30 -22.40
CA GLU A 139 -16.39 -13.30 -21.41
C GLU A 139 -16.95 -13.61 -20.03
N PHE A 140 -18.05 -12.94 -19.64
CA PHE A 140 -18.70 -13.20 -18.36
C PHE A 140 -19.27 -14.62 -18.27
N ARG A 141 -19.93 -15.11 -19.32
CA ARG A 141 -20.52 -16.47 -19.36
C ARG A 141 -19.47 -17.57 -19.37
N SER A 142 -18.25 -17.26 -19.81
CA SER A 142 -17.11 -18.19 -19.79
C SER A 142 -16.45 -18.28 -18.40
N ALA A 143 -16.75 -17.35 -17.49
CA ALA A 143 -16.21 -17.35 -16.14
C ALA A 143 -16.75 -18.54 -15.32
N SER A 144 -16.03 -18.87 -14.25
CA SER A 144 -16.46 -19.94 -13.34
C SER A 144 -17.78 -19.57 -12.65
N ASP A 145 -18.77 -20.46 -12.79
CA ASP A 145 -20.06 -20.30 -12.12
C ASP A 145 -19.86 -20.14 -10.59
N PRO A 146 -20.36 -19.06 -9.98
CA PRO A 146 -20.28 -18.83 -8.54
C PRO A 146 -20.85 -19.97 -7.69
N SER A 147 -21.75 -20.79 -8.24
CA SER A 147 -22.28 -21.99 -7.58
C SER A 147 -21.17 -22.97 -7.16
N LYS A 148 -20.06 -23.05 -7.92
CA LYS A 148 -18.90 -23.89 -7.62
C LYS A 148 -18.18 -23.48 -6.33
N TYR A 149 -18.38 -22.25 -5.88
CA TYR A 149 -17.80 -21.70 -4.65
C TYR A 149 -18.87 -21.52 -3.54
N GLY A 150 -20.06 -22.11 -3.71
CA GLY A 150 -21.15 -22.05 -2.73
C GLY A 150 -22.12 -20.86 -2.89
N TYR A 151 -21.95 -20.02 -3.91
CA TYR A 151 -22.77 -18.81 -4.11
C TYR A 151 -24.00 -19.05 -5.00
N MET A 152 -24.91 -19.94 -4.58
CA MET A 152 -26.09 -20.33 -5.36
C MET A 152 -27.03 -19.17 -5.72
N LYS A 153 -27.22 -18.19 -4.81
CA LYS A 153 -28.07 -17.02 -5.07
C LYS A 153 -27.49 -16.12 -6.16
N MET A 154 -26.18 -15.92 -6.15
CA MET A 154 -25.46 -15.12 -7.14
C MET A 154 -25.51 -15.80 -8.52
N SER A 155 -25.28 -17.11 -8.58
CA SER A 155 -25.42 -17.90 -9.80
C SER A 155 -26.82 -17.73 -10.44
N LYS A 156 -27.89 -17.84 -9.63
CA LYS A 156 -29.26 -17.60 -10.10
C LYS A 156 -29.49 -16.16 -10.58
N ALA A 157 -28.97 -15.17 -9.86
CA ALA A 157 -29.12 -13.76 -10.24
C ALA A 157 -28.43 -13.46 -11.58
N LEU A 158 -27.25 -14.05 -11.80
CA LEU A 158 -26.45 -13.84 -13.02
C LEU A 158 -26.87 -14.72 -14.20
N ALA A 159 -27.74 -15.71 -14.00
CA ALA A 159 -28.20 -16.61 -15.06
C ALA A 159 -28.87 -15.86 -16.22
N ASN A 160 -29.55 -14.74 -15.91
CA ASN A 160 -30.25 -13.89 -16.88
C ASN A 160 -29.48 -12.59 -17.17
N LEU A 161 -28.16 -12.55 -16.94
CA LEU A 161 -27.35 -11.36 -17.19
C LEU A 161 -27.49 -10.90 -18.65
N GLN A 162 -27.80 -9.63 -18.83
CA GLN A 162 -27.89 -8.98 -20.14
C GLN A 162 -26.91 -7.83 -20.23
N TYR A 163 -26.28 -7.67 -21.39
CA TYR A 163 -25.46 -6.50 -21.66
C TYR A 163 -26.36 -5.28 -21.83
N ARG A 164 -26.02 -4.20 -21.14
CA ARG A 164 -26.70 -2.91 -21.21
C ARG A 164 -25.71 -1.85 -21.67
N PRO A 165 -25.90 -1.28 -22.87
CA PRO A 165 -25.11 -0.15 -23.31
C PRO A 165 -25.27 1.03 -22.35
N VAL A 166 -24.15 1.66 -22.01
CA VAL A 166 -24.15 2.90 -21.23
C VAL A 166 -24.38 4.10 -22.13
N LYS A 167 -25.16 5.07 -21.67
CA LYS A 167 -25.26 6.39 -22.27
C LYS A 167 -24.16 7.27 -21.70
N LEU A 168 -23.21 7.64 -22.56
CA LEU A 168 -22.08 8.50 -22.20
C LEU A 168 -22.46 9.97 -22.28
N ASN A 169 -22.13 10.73 -21.24
CA ASN A 169 -22.12 12.19 -21.28
C ASN A 169 -20.71 12.75 -21.58
N ALA A 170 -19.70 11.88 -21.53
CA ALA A 170 -18.32 12.15 -21.90
C ALA A 170 -18.10 11.98 -23.41
N LYS A 171 -17.06 12.64 -23.95
CA LYS A 171 -16.68 12.57 -25.37
C LYS A 171 -15.38 11.79 -25.53
N PRO A 172 -15.19 11.01 -26.61
CA PRO A 172 -13.91 10.37 -26.86
C PRO A 172 -12.82 11.42 -27.11
N VAL A 173 -11.61 11.12 -26.67
CA VAL A 173 -10.40 11.92 -26.92
C VAL A 173 -9.30 11.01 -27.45
N GLU A 174 -8.44 11.59 -28.28
CA GLU A 174 -7.25 10.91 -28.76
C GLU A 174 -6.21 10.91 -27.63
N ASP A 175 -5.76 9.73 -27.24
CA ASP A 175 -4.84 9.48 -26.13
C ASP A 175 -4.12 8.14 -26.37
N ASP A 176 -2.97 7.96 -25.72
CA ASP A 176 -2.08 6.80 -25.90
C ASP A 176 -2.37 5.66 -24.90
N SER A 177 -3.59 5.59 -24.36
CA SER A 177 -3.96 4.55 -23.40
C SER A 177 -3.85 3.15 -24.00
N ILE A 178 -3.11 2.27 -23.32
CA ILE A 178 -2.98 0.87 -23.72
C ILE A 178 -4.21 0.03 -23.34
N TRP A 179 -5.13 0.58 -22.55
CA TRP A 179 -6.26 -0.15 -21.97
C TRP A 179 -7.54 -0.03 -22.79
N GLY A 180 -7.68 1.02 -23.61
CA GLY A 180 -8.88 1.29 -24.38
C GLY A 180 -8.98 2.74 -24.84
N GLU A 181 -10.16 3.12 -25.31
CA GLU A 181 -10.45 4.50 -25.72
C GLU A 181 -10.71 5.40 -24.50
N THR A 182 -10.04 6.54 -24.45
CA THR A 182 -10.19 7.54 -23.38
C THR A 182 -11.37 8.46 -23.66
N TYR A 183 -12.17 8.73 -22.64
CA TYR A 183 -13.32 9.64 -22.69
C TYR A 183 -13.16 10.76 -21.66
N VAL A 184 -13.51 11.98 -22.05
CA VAL A 184 -13.47 13.17 -21.19
C VAL A 184 -14.88 13.70 -20.88
N LEU A 185 -15.14 13.91 -19.60
CA LEU A 185 -16.27 14.71 -19.11
C LEU A 185 -15.75 16.09 -18.70
N GLU A 186 -16.01 17.08 -19.53
CA GLU A 186 -15.74 18.48 -19.21
C GLU A 186 -16.85 19.06 -18.33
N ARG A 187 -16.48 20.10 -17.58
CA ARG A 187 -17.37 20.89 -16.71
C ARG A 187 -18.64 21.39 -17.39
#